data_AF-A0A7S0SV33-F1
#
_entry.id   AF-A0A7S0SV33-F1
#
_cell.length_a   1.000
_cell.length_b   1.000
_cell.length_c   1.000
_cell.angle_alpha   90.00
_cell.angle_beta   90.00
_cell.angle_gamma   90.00
#
_symmetry.space_group_name_H-M   'P 1'
#
loop_
_entity.id
_entity.type
_entity.pdbx_description
1 polymer ?
#
loop_
_entity_poly.entity_id
_entity_poly.type
_entity_poly.pdbx_seq_one_letter_code
_entity_poly.pdbx_strand_id
1 'polypeptide(L)'
;KVNDMFNEIIELFQGPEKVYKDDVSFILEDYLETFFNTICEDGSPDEVGELLVNMWRKCCDGDFTIVESITKKENNRIDVLKASQGLDNGDAIDSDDENDGIPILEAISEDNNTMSNEDNNNDMNVIDDENNNIANEDGWETVTRSKNKKTNKRR
;
A
#
# COMPACT_ATOMS: atom_id res chain seq x y z
N LYS A 1 18.35 20.87 -8.19
CA LYS A 1 18.61 19.42 -8.12
C LYS A 1 17.33 18.64 -8.44
N VAL A 2 16.47 18.34 -7.46
CA VAL A 2 15.18 17.65 -7.75
C VAL A 2 14.35 18.40 -8.81
N ASN A 3 14.36 19.73 -8.77
CA ASN A 3 13.72 20.56 -9.80
C ASN A 3 14.33 20.42 -11.20
N ASP A 4 15.62 20.09 -11.29
CA ASP A 4 16.32 19.96 -12.58
C ASP A 4 15.90 18.64 -13.24
N MET A 5 15.90 17.54 -12.48
CA MET A 5 15.35 16.25 -12.91
C MET A 5 13.88 16.38 -13.33
N PHE A 6 13.08 17.10 -12.53
CA PHE A 6 11.67 17.33 -12.84
C PHE A 6 11.50 18.08 -14.17
N ASN A 7 12.26 19.14 -14.40
CA ASN A 7 12.19 19.92 -15.64
C ASN A 7 12.58 19.07 -16.85
N GLU A 8 13.64 18.27 -16.75
CA GLU A 8 14.10 17.38 -17.82
C GLU A 8 13.03 16.33 -18.20
N ILE A 9 12.40 15.70 -17.19
CA ILE A 9 11.29 14.77 -17.42
C ILE A 9 10.10 15.49 -18.07
N ILE A 10 9.77 16.70 -17.64
CA ILE A 10 8.68 17.48 -18.24
C ILE A 10 8.98 17.87 -19.69
N GLU A 11 10.22 18.27 -20.00
CA GLU A 11 10.65 18.60 -21.36
C GLU A 11 10.54 17.38 -22.28
N LEU A 12 10.88 16.19 -21.78
CA LEU A 12 10.69 14.93 -22.51
C LEU A 12 9.22 14.73 -22.92
N PHE A 13 8.27 14.96 -22.00
CA PHE A 13 6.83 14.84 -22.28
C PHE A 13 6.23 15.97 -23.12
N GLN A 14 6.90 17.11 -23.21
CA GLN A 14 6.50 18.24 -24.07
C GLN A 14 7.09 18.14 -25.49
N GLY A 15 8.06 17.26 -25.69
CA GLY A 15 8.69 17.02 -26.98
C GLY A 15 7.70 16.52 -28.04
N PRO A 16 8.02 16.70 -29.34
CA PRO A 16 7.23 16.15 -30.44
C PRO A 16 7.42 14.63 -30.61
N GLU A 17 8.37 14.04 -29.88
CA GLU A 17 8.74 12.64 -29.97
C GLU A 17 7.87 11.77 -29.05
N LYS A 18 7.69 10.51 -29.44
CA LYS A 18 6.98 9.55 -28.60
C LYS A 18 7.86 9.22 -27.40
N VAL A 19 7.36 9.49 -26.20
CA VAL A 19 8.05 9.12 -24.97
C VAL A 19 7.85 7.64 -24.67
N TYR A 20 8.95 6.94 -24.44
CA TYR A 20 8.96 5.56 -23.94
C TYR A 20 9.35 5.52 -22.47
N LYS A 21 8.98 4.41 -21.80
CA LYS A 21 9.28 4.24 -20.38
C LYS A 21 10.79 4.18 -20.12
N ASP A 22 11.54 3.59 -21.05
CA ASP A 22 12.99 3.42 -20.96
C ASP A 22 13.71 4.78 -20.94
N ASP A 23 13.20 5.77 -21.68
CA ASP A 23 13.74 7.14 -21.69
C ASP A 23 13.59 7.82 -20.32
N VAL A 24 12.42 7.62 -19.68
CA VAL A 24 12.15 8.16 -18.34
C VAL A 24 12.97 7.43 -17.28
N SER A 25 13.06 6.09 -17.38
CA SER A 25 13.83 5.24 -16.47
C SER A 25 15.31 5.63 -16.47
N PHE A 26 15.90 5.84 -17.65
CA PHE A 26 17.29 6.27 -17.79
C PHE A 26 17.59 7.60 -17.09
N ILE A 27 16.70 8.60 -17.23
CA ILE A 27 16.86 9.89 -16.55
C ILE A 27 16.78 9.71 -15.03
N LEU A 28 15.85 8.87 -14.54
CA LEU A 28 15.71 8.60 -13.10
C LEU A 28 16.93 7.88 -12.54
N GLU A 29 17.44 6.85 -13.21
CA GLU A 29 18.62 6.10 -12.81
C GLU A 29 19.87 6.98 -12.78
N ASP A 30 20.15 7.73 -13.86
CA ASP A 30 21.30 8.64 -13.92
C ASP A 30 21.24 9.69 -12.81
N TYR A 31 20.03 10.20 -12.50
CA TYR A 31 19.86 11.17 -11.43
C TYR A 31 20.10 10.58 -10.03
N LEU A 32 19.60 9.37 -9.78
CA LEU A 32 19.77 8.66 -8.51
C LEU A 32 21.23 8.25 -8.30
N GLU A 33 21.91 7.80 -9.36
CA GLU A 33 23.32 7.46 -9.29
C GLU A 33 24.18 8.72 -9.09
N THR A 34 24.00 9.75 -9.91
CA THR A 34 24.85 10.94 -9.91
C THR A 34 24.67 11.81 -8.67
N PHE A 35 23.43 11.99 -8.18
CA PHE A 35 23.15 12.94 -7.11
C PHE A 35 22.95 12.29 -5.74
N PHE A 36 22.55 11.03 -5.70
CA PHE A 36 22.29 10.29 -4.46
C PHE A 36 23.25 9.12 -4.25
N ASN A 37 24.18 8.85 -5.18
CA ASN A 37 25.07 7.68 -5.15
C ASN A 37 24.28 6.38 -4.91
N THR A 38 23.07 6.29 -5.47
CA THR A 38 22.13 5.20 -5.27
C THR A 38 21.91 4.50 -6.59
N ILE A 39 22.11 3.18 -6.60
CA ILE A 39 21.85 2.32 -7.75
C ILE A 39 20.53 1.57 -7.47
N CYS A 40 19.56 1.72 -8.36
CA CYS A 40 18.26 1.08 -8.25
C CYS A 40 18.20 -0.19 -9.11
N GLU A 41 18.56 -1.33 -8.52
CA GLU A 41 18.53 -2.64 -9.21
C GLU A 41 17.20 -3.40 -9.02
N ASP A 42 16.23 -2.79 -8.35
CA ASP A 42 14.93 -3.37 -8.03
C ASP A 42 13.87 -3.17 -9.14
N GLY A 43 14.21 -2.44 -10.20
CA GLY A 43 13.28 -2.10 -11.28
C GLY A 43 12.32 -0.96 -10.93
N SER A 44 12.49 -0.29 -9.78
CA SER A 44 11.66 0.85 -9.40
C SER A 44 11.68 2.02 -10.41
N PRO A 45 12.80 2.36 -11.09
CA PRO A 45 12.80 3.41 -12.10
C PRO A 45 11.94 3.07 -13.31
N ASP A 46 11.91 1.80 -13.72
CA ASP A 46 11.09 1.32 -14.83
C ASP A 46 9.59 1.41 -14.52
N GLU A 47 9.20 1.03 -13.31
CA GLU A 47 7.79 1.11 -12.86
C GLU A 47 7.30 2.55 -12.83
N VAL A 48 8.13 3.47 -12.33
CA VAL A 48 7.82 4.91 -12.32
C VAL A 48 7.72 5.45 -13.75
N GLY A 49 8.65 5.05 -14.64
CA GLY A 49 8.60 5.39 -16.06
C GLY A 49 7.32 4.91 -16.74
N GLU A 50 6.91 3.68 -16.49
CA GLU A 50 5.66 3.12 -17.02
C GLU A 50 4.42 3.87 -16.52
N LEU A 51 4.36 4.18 -15.23
CA LEU A 51 3.27 4.94 -14.64
C LEU A 51 3.14 6.34 -15.26
N LEU A 52 4.26 7.05 -15.43
CA LEU A 52 4.28 8.40 -16.00
C LEU A 52 3.85 8.39 -17.47
N VAL A 53 4.36 7.46 -18.27
CA VAL A 53 3.97 7.33 -19.69
C VAL A 53 2.50 6.95 -19.83
N ASN A 54 1.98 6.05 -18.99
CA ASN A 54 0.56 5.68 -18.99
C ASN A 54 -0.32 6.87 -18.63
N MET A 55 0.04 7.62 -17.59
CA MET A 55 -0.66 8.84 -17.18
C MET A 55 -0.67 9.88 -18.30
N TRP A 56 0.48 10.12 -18.95
CA TRP A 56 0.58 11.05 -20.07
C TRP A 56 -0.32 10.64 -21.25
N ARG A 57 -0.32 9.36 -21.63
CA ARG A 57 -1.19 8.84 -22.70
C ARG A 57 -2.67 9.07 -22.40
N LYS A 58 -3.11 8.75 -21.18
CA LYS A 58 -4.51 8.99 -20.77
C LYS A 58 -4.88 10.46 -20.78
N CYS A 59 -3.96 11.33 -20.34
CA CYS A 59 -4.15 12.78 -20.43
C CYS A 59 -4.28 13.25 -21.89
N CYS A 60 -3.55 12.67 -22.84
CA CYS A 60 -3.72 12.94 -24.27
C CYS A 60 -5.10 12.52 -24.80
N ASP A 61 -5.66 11.43 -24.25
CA ASP A 61 -7.01 10.94 -24.58
C ASP A 61 -8.13 11.71 -23.87
N GLY A 62 -7.78 12.66 -22.99
CA GLY A 62 -8.73 13.47 -22.20
C GLY A 62 -9.22 12.80 -20.91
N ASP A 63 -8.63 11.68 -20.52
CA ASP A 63 -8.90 10.99 -19.26
C ASP A 63 -7.89 11.41 -18.18
N PHE A 64 -8.37 12.16 -17.18
CA PHE A 64 -7.57 12.66 -16.06
C PHE A 64 -7.78 11.87 -14.76
N THR A 65 -8.47 10.73 -14.80
CA THR A 65 -8.81 9.93 -13.61
C THR A 65 -7.60 9.53 -12.77
N ILE A 66 -6.50 9.13 -13.42
CA ILE A 66 -5.25 8.79 -12.73
C ILE A 66 -4.71 10.00 -11.98
N VAL A 67 -4.64 11.15 -12.65
CA VAL A 67 -4.11 12.41 -12.08
C VAL A 67 -4.92 12.84 -10.88
N GLU A 68 -6.25 12.82 -10.99
CA GLU A 68 -7.15 13.16 -9.90
C GLU A 68 -6.99 12.22 -8.71
N SER A 69 -6.84 10.91 -8.95
CA SER A 69 -6.67 9.93 -7.88
C SER A 69 -5.36 10.16 -7.11
N ILE A 70 -4.26 10.45 -7.80
CA ILE A 70 -2.96 10.73 -7.19
C ILE A 70 -3.01 12.04 -6.41
N THR A 71 -3.63 13.08 -6.99
CA THR A 71 -3.76 14.39 -6.37
C THR A 71 -4.59 14.31 -5.09
N LYS A 72 -5.70 13.55 -5.10
CA LYS A 72 -6.52 13.30 -3.90
C LYS A 72 -5.72 12.57 -2.82
N LYS A 73 -4.97 11.52 -3.19
CA LYS A 73 -4.12 10.78 -2.25
C LYS A 73 -3.05 11.67 -1.61
N GLU A 74 -2.39 12.51 -2.40
CA GLU A 74 -1.35 13.41 -1.88
C GLU A 74 -1.96 14.50 -0.98
N ASN A 75 -3.11 15.07 -1.33
CA ASN A 75 -3.80 16.02 -0.46
C ASN A 75 -4.19 15.38 0.88
N ASN A 76 -4.75 14.16 0.86
CA ASN A 76 -5.08 13.42 2.08
C ASN A 76 -3.83 13.17 2.93
N ARG A 77 -2.71 12.77 2.32
CA ARG A 77 -1.43 12.59 3.01
C ARG A 77 -0.95 13.89 3.65
N ILE A 78 -1.01 15.01 2.94
CA ILE A 78 -0.63 16.32 3.45
C ILE A 78 -1.51 16.71 4.65
N ASP A 79 -2.82 16.45 4.58
CA ASP A 79 -3.77 16.77 5.65
C ASP A 79 -3.52 15.93 6.90
N VAL A 80 -3.26 14.62 6.74
CA VAL A 80 -2.85 13.73 7.85
C VAL A 80 -1.53 14.21 8.46
N LEU A 81 -0.54 14.57 7.63
CA LEU A 81 0.74 15.08 8.13
C LEU A 81 0.57 16.38 8.91
N LYS A 82 -0.27 17.31 8.45
CA LYS A 82 -0.59 18.56 9.17
C LYS A 82 -1.28 18.27 10.51
N ALA A 83 -2.24 17.35 10.54
CA ALA A 83 -2.92 16.94 11.77
C ALA A 83 -1.96 16.27 12.77
N SER A 84 -1.03 15.43 12.28
CA SER A 84 -0.04 14.72 13.10
C SER A 84 1.08 15.61 13.65
N GLN A 85 1.41 16.72 12.96
CA GLN A 85 2.46 17.65 13.40
C GLN A 85 2.03 18.58 14.53
N GLY A 86 0.79 18.46 15.03
CA GLY A 86 0.36 19.04 16.31
C GLY A 86 0.46 20.58 16.40
N LEU A 87 0.56 21.27 15.27
CA LEU A 87 0.91 22.70 15.23
C LEU A 87 -0.27 23.66 14.98
N ASP A 88 -1.52 23.19 14.85
CA ASP A 88 -2.64 24.13 14.73
C ASP A 88 -3.96 23.63 15.33
N ASN A 89 -3.91 23.26 16.62
CA ASN A 89 -5.03 22.83 17.47
C ASN A 89 -5.34 21.33 17.36
N GLY A 90 -4.89 20.60 18.38
CA GLY A 90 -5.08 19.17 18.51
C GLY A 90 -6.53 18.78 18.72
N ASP A 91 -7.23 18.53 17.62
CA ASP A 91 -8.41 17.66 17.61
C ASP A 91 -8.07 16.46 16.74
N ALA A 92 -7.96 15.29 17.38
CA ALA A 92 -7.62 14.05 16.70
C ALA A 92 -8.80 13.68 15.79
N ILE A 93 -8.59 13.80 14.48
CA ILE A 93 -9.57 13.34 13.50
C ILE A 93 -9.55 11.80 13.56
N ASP A 94 -10.55 11.24 14.24
CA ASP A 94 -10.91 9.83 14.21
C ASP A 94 -11.53 9.54 12.83
N SER A 95 -10.68 9.31 11.84
CA SER A 95 -11.11 8.88 10.51
C SER A 95 -11.24 7.36 10.52
N ASP A 96 -12.41 6.89 10.93
CA ASP A 96 -12.90 5.52 10.71
C ASP A 96 -13.18 5.36 9.20
N ASP A 97 -12.12 5.12 8.42
CA ASP A 97 -12.22 4.83 6.97
C ASP A 97 -12.40 3.32 6.78
N GLU A 98 -13.61 2.84 7.07
CA GLU A 98 -14.12 1.60 6.48
C GLU A 98 -14.44 1.88 5.00
N ASN A 99 -13.51 1.61 4.07
CA ASN A 99 -13.92 1.27 2.71
C ASN A 99 -12.91 0.49 1.86
N ASP A 100 -13.28 -0.76 1.65
CA ASP A 100 -13.22 -1.54 0.41
C ASP A 100 -11.87 -1.73 -0.30
N GLY A 101 -11.33 -2.92 -0.04
CA GLY A 101 -10.31 -3.57 -0.83
C GLY A 101 -10.62 -3.51 -2.32
N ILE A 102 -9.66 -2.98 -3.05
CA ILE A 102 -9.59 -3.01 -4.49
C ILE A 102 -9.66 -4.49 -4.92
N PRO A 103 -10.69 -4.95 -5.66
CA PRO A 103 -10.68 -6.29 -6.23
C PRO A 103 -9.61 -6.29 -7.32
N ILE A 104 -8.46 -6.88 -7.00
CA ILE A 104 -7.47 -7.25 -8.01
C ILE A 104 -8.19 -8.19 -8.98
N LEU A 105 -8.25 -7.75 -10.22
CA LEU A 105 -8.91 -8.40 -11.35
C LEU A 105 -8.15 -9.68 -11.73
N GLU A 106 -8.23 -10.71 -10.90
CA GLU A 106 -7.75 -12.05 -11.24
C GLU A 106 -8.85 -12.79 -12.00
N ALA A 107 -8.97 -12.44 -13.28
CA ALA A 107 -9.82 -13.12 -14.25
C ALA A 107 -8.94 -13.58 -15.43
N ILE A 108 -8.11 -14.58 -15.18
CA ILE A 108 -7.64 -15.49 -16.24
C ILE A 108 -8.00 -16.91 -15.79
N SER A 109 -9.10 -17.36 -16.36
CA SER A 109 -9.67 -18.70 -16.29
C SER A 109 -8.73 -19.74 -16.88
N GLU A 110 -8.56 -20.88 -16.22
CA GLU A 110 -8.33 -22.22 -16.81
C GLU A 110 -8.41 -23.26 -15.67
N ASP A 111 -9.59 -23.76 -15.35
CA ASP A 111 -10.23 -24.98 -15.88
C ASP A 111 -9.89 -26.24 -15.06
N ASN A 112 -10.90 -26.66 -14.28
CA ASN A 112 -11.28 -28.03 -13.93
C ASN A 112 -10.19 -29.06 -13.56
N ASN A 113 -10.08 -29.39 -12.27
CA ASN A 113 -10.34 -30.79 -11.88
C ASN A 113 -10.77 -30.96 -10.42
N THR A 114 -11.95 -31.54 -10.29
CA THR A 114 -12.63 -32.03 -9.10
C THR A 114 -11.94 -33.30 -8.61
N MET A 115 -11.59 -33.39 -7.33
CA MET A 115 -11.62 -34.67 -6.62
C MET A 115 -11.69 -34.49 -5.11
N SER A 116 -12.89 -34.72 -4.60
CA SER A 116 -13.19 -34.99 -3.20
C SER A 116 -12.45 -36.24 -2.72
N ASN A 117 -12.03 -36.26 -1.46
CA ASN A 117 -12.21 -37.44 -0.63
C ASN A 117 -12.23 -37.07 0.86
N GLU A 118 -13.25 -37.63 1.50
CA GLU A 118 -13.67 -37.55 2.88
C GLU A 118 -12.77 -38.34 3.84
N ASP A 119 -12.93 -37.98 5.13
CA ASP A 119 -12.84 -38.80 6.34
C ASP A 119 -11.49 -39.36 6.80
N ASN A 120 -11.08 -38.92 8.00
CA ASN A 120 -11.11 -39.81 9.17
C ASN A 120 -10.98 -39.09 10.52
N ASN A 121 -11.86 -39.51 11.43
CA ASN A 121 -12.01 -39.11 12.83
C ASN A 121 -10.84 -39.55 13.74
N ASN A 122 -10.59 -38.77 14.80
CA ASN A 122 -10.37 -39.18 16.20
C ASN A 122 -9.96 -37.94 17.02
N ASP A 123 -10.78 -37.38 17.93
CA ASP A 123 -11.25 -37.83 19.24
C ASP A 123 -10.54 -37.03 20.37
N MET A 124 -11.32 -36.71 21.40
CA MET A 124 -11.11 -35.74 22.49
C MET A 124 -9.80 -35.90 23.29
N ASN A 125 -9.30 -34.78 23.81
CA ASN A 125 -9.07 -34.67 25.26
C ASN A 125 -9.15 -33.22 25.78
N VAL A 126 -9.60 -33.07 27.02
CA VAL A 126 -9.97 -31.82 27.72
C VAL A 126 -8.89 -31.46 28.76
N ILE A 127 -8.90 -30.20 29.23
CA ILE A 127 -8.34 -29.64 30.50
C ILE A 127 -6.88 -29.12 30.33
N ASP A 128 -6.45 -27.90 30.70
CA ASP A 128 -6.85 -26.98 31.79
C ASP A 128 -6.54 -25.49 31.47
N ASP A 129 -7.27 -24.60 32.13
CA ASP A 129 -7.03 -23.15 32.22
C ASP A 129 -5.75 -22.86 33.03
N GLU A 130 -4.78 -22.14 32.46
CA GLU A 130 -3.87 -21.26 33.23
C GLU A 130 -3.43 -20.08 32.34
N ASN A 131 -4.03 -18.92 32.59
CA ASN A 131 -3.59 -17.62 32.08
C ASN A 131 -2.18 -17.32 32.62
N ASN A 132 -1.16 -17.74 31.90
CA ASN A 132 0.21 -17.32 32.10
C ASN A 132 0.49 -16.17 31.12
N ASN A 133 0.32 -14.93 31.59
CA ASN A 133 0.92 -13.75 30.95
C ASN A 133 2.44 -13.90 31.05
N ILE A 134 3.04 -14.53 30.05
CA ILE A 134 4.49 -14.67 29.93
C ILE A 134 4.99 -13.44 29.18
N ALA A 135 5.69 -12.54 29.88
CA ALA A 135 6.49 -11.52 29.23
C ALA A 135 7.59 -12.23 28.41
N ASN A 136 7.73 -11.87 27.13
CA ASN A 136 8.78 -12.43 26.29
C ASN A 136 10.14 -11.78 26.59
N GLU A 137 11.20 -12.44 26.15
CA GLU A 137 12.60 -12.04 26.38
C GLU A 137 12.97 -10.69 25.73
N ASP A 138 12.10 -10.13 24.89
CA ASP A 138 12.22 -8.78 24.33
C ASP A 138 11.53 -7.67 25.17
N GLY A 139 10.93 -8.00 26.32
CA GLY A 139 10.42 -7.01 27.28
C GLY A 139 9.09 -6.33 26.90
N TRP A 140 8.31 -6.90 25.97
CA TRP A 140 6.99 -6.38 25.60
C TRP A 140 5.86 -7.21 26.22
N GLU A 141 4.97 -6.56 26.97
CA GLU A 141 3.81 -7.20 27.61
C GLU A 141 2.60 -7.21 26.64
N THR A 142 2.04 -8.39 26.37
CA THR A 142 0.81 -8.50 25.57
C THR A 142 -0.42 -8.47 26.49
N VAL A 143 -1.20 -7.39 26.43
CA VAL A 143 -2.47 -7.28 27.18
C VAL A 143 -3.60 -7.90 26.37
N THR A 144 -4.03 -9.11 26.73
CA THR A 144 -5.28 -9.68 26.19
C THR A 144 -6.49 -9.13 26.94
N ARG A 145 -7.46 -8.54 26.21
CA ARG A 145 -8.73 -8.07 26.80
C ARG A 145 -9.56 -9.28 27.29
N SER A 146 -9.62 -9.48 28.59
CA SER A 146 -10.52 -10.46 29.21
C SER A 146 -11.99 -10.05 28.99
N LYS A 147 -12.74 -10.86 28.24
CA LYS A 147 -14.19 -10.67 28.01
C LYS A 147 -14.99 -11.35 29.13
N ASN A 148 -15.78 -10.56 29.85
CA ASN A 148 -16.68 -10.91 30.95
C ASN A 148 -17.52 -12.19 30.75
N LYS A 149 -17.49 -13.12 31.72
CA LYS A 149 -18.42 -14.25 31.80
C LYS A 149 -19.62 -13.88 32.68
N LYS A 150 -20.76 -13.54 32.05
CA LYS A 150 -22.06 -13.36 32.71
C LYS A 150 -22.53 -14.71 33.28
N THR A 151 -22.67 -14.84 34.58
CA THR A 151 -23.28 -16.00 35.24
C THR A 151 -24.79 -15.83 35.33
N ASN A 152 -25.52 -16.43 34.38
CA ASN A 152 -26.97 -16.63 34.49
C ASN A 152 -27.21 -18.00 35.15
N LYS A 153 -27.59 -18.03 36.44
CA LYS A 153 -28.07 -19.26 37.10
C LYS A 153 -29.57 -19.17 37.33
N ARG A 154 -30.32 -19.85 36.46
CA ARG A 154 -31.72 -20.21 36.65
C ARG A 154 -31.84 -21.27 37.75
N ARG A 155 -32.67 -21.04 38.75
CA ARG A 155 -33.65 -21.99 39.30
C ARG A 155 -34.52 -21.31 40.35
#